data_AF-A0A0F9IVL9-F1
#
_entry.id   AF-A0A0F9IVL9-F1
#
_cell.length_a   1.000
_cell.length_b   1.000
_cell.length_c   1.000
_cell.angle_alpha   90.00
_cell.angle_beta   90.00
_cell.angle_gamma   90.00
#
_symmetry.space_group_name_H-M   'P 1'
#
loop_
_entity.id
_entity.type
_entity.pdbx_description
1 polymer ?
#
loop_
_entity_poly.entity_id
_entity_poly.type
_entity_poly.pdbx_seq_one_letter_code
_entity_poly.pdbx_strand_id
1 'polypeptide(L)' 'MDQIDKIIAYEQGELDEEETLELFQALVDNGMAWTLQGSYGRTAMSLLEGGLISFKAVYLS' A
#
# COMPACT_ATOMS: atom_id res chain seq x y z
N MET A 1 -5.24 -11.90 -7.92
CA MET A 1 -4.56 -10.90 -8.76
C MET A 1 -3.15 -10.77 -8.24
N ASP A 2 -2.15 -10.79 -9.10
CA ASP A 2 -0.75 -10.62 -8.65
C ASP A 2 -0.54 -9.19 -8.12
N GLN A 3 0.48 -8.97 -7.28
CA GLN A 3 0.76 -7.62 -6.75
C GLN A 3 1.13 -6.65 -7.88
N ILE A 4 1.81 -7.13 -8.93
CA ILE A 4 2.15 -6.31 -10.10
C ILE A 4 0.88 -5.91 -10.85
N ASP A 5 -0.09 -6.82 -11.00
CA ASP A 5 -1.37 -6.51 -11.65
C ASP A 5 -2.13 -5.41 -10.89
N LYS A 6 -2.16 -5.47 -9.55
CA LYS A 6 -2.78 -4.43 -8.72
C LYS A 6 -2.08 -3.07 -8.85
N ILE A 7 -0.75 -3.05 -8.99
CA ILE A 7 0.01 -1.82 -9.24
C ILE A 7 -0.39 -1.21 -10.60
N ILE A 8 -0.51 -2.04 -11.64
CA ILE A 8 -0.92 -1.58 -12.97
C ILE A 8 -2.34 -1.01 -12.93
N ALA A 9 -3.28 -1.71 -12.30
CA ALA A 9 -4.66 -1.24 -12.14
C ALA A 9 -4.75 0.07 -11.33
N TYR A 10 -3.92 0.23 -10.29
CA TYR A 10 -3.85 1.47 -9.52
C TYR A 10 -3.38 2.66 -10.37
N GLU A 11 -2.32 2.49 -11.16
CA GLU A 11 -1.81 3.52 -12.07
C GLU A 11 -2.82 3.89 -13.16
N GLN A 12 -3.70 2.95 -13.52
CA GLN A 12 -4.78 3.17 -14.49
C GLN A 12 -6.05 3.75 -13.86
N GLY A 13 -6.10 3.87 -12.52
CA GLY A 13 -7.29 4.36 -11.80
C GLY A 13 -8.45 3.36 -11.80
N GLU A 14 -8.15 2.07 -11.93
CA GLU A 14 -9.14 1.00 -12.02
C GLU A 14 -9.48 0.37 -10.67
N LEU A 15 -8.64 0.57 -9.65
CA LEU A 15 -8.92 0.10 -8.30
C LEU A 15 -9.98 0.97 -7.62
N ASP A 16 -10.89 0.32 -6.91
CA ASP A 16 -11.75 1.02 -5.96
C ASP A 16 -11.00 1.36 -4.66
N GLU A 17 -11.72 1.96 -3.70
CA GLU A 17 -11.14 2.38 -2.42
C GLU A 17 -10.62 1.18 -1.62
N GLU A 18 -11.38 0.08 -1.54
CA GLU A 18 -11.00 -1.10 -0.76
C GLU A 18 -9.78 -1.77 -1.37
N GLU A 19 -9.77 -1.96 -2.69
CA GLU A 19 -8.64 -2.54 -3.42
C GLU A 19 -7.37 -1.67 -3.31
N THR A 20 -7.54 -0.34 -3.30
CA THR A 20 -6.46 0.60 -3.07
C THR A 20 -5.89 0.42 -1.66
N LEU A 21 -6.73 0.34 -0.62
CA LEU A 21 -6.26 0.11 0.75
C LEU A 21 -5.54 -1.24 0.89
N GLU A 22 -6.07 -2.30 0.28
CA GLU A 22 -5.41 -3.61 0.27
C GLU A 22 -4.03 -3.57 -0.41
N LEU A 23 -3.93 -2.90 -1.56
CA LEU A 23 -2.65 -2.73 -2.25
C LEU A 23 -1.65 -2.01 -1.34
N PHE A 24 -2.04 -0.87 -0.77
CA PHE A 24 -1.11 -0.10 0.07
C PHE A 24 -0.75 -0.80 1.37
N GLN A 25 -1.66 -1.54 1.99
CA GLN A 25 -1.34 -2.39 3.15
C GLN A 25 -0.28 -3.44 2.79
N ALA A 26 -0.44 -4.14 1.66
CA ALA A 26 0.53 -5.13 1.20
C ALA A 26 1.91 -4.50 0.88
N LEU A 27 1.92 -3.33 0.23
CA LEU A 27 3.16 -2.59 -0.08
C LEU A 27 3.87 -2.09 1.18
N VAL A 28 3.14 -1.71 2.22
CA VAL A 28 3.73 -1.33 3.52
C VAL A 28 4.29 -2.56 4.23
N ASP A 29 3.56 -3.68 4.24
CA ASP A 29 3.94 -4.91 4.93
C ASP A 29 5.24 -5.52 4.42
N ASN A 30 5.51 -5.43 3.11
CA ASN A 30 6.74 -5.92 2.48
C ASN A 30 7.77 -4.81 2.21
N GLY A 31 7.47 -3.56 2.57
CA GLY A 31 8.35 -2.40 2.43
C GLY A 31 8.45 -1.82 1.02
N MET A 32 7.73 -2.35 0.03
CA MET A 32 7.78 -1.87 -1.36
C MET A 32 7.23 -0.44 -1.53
N ALA A 33 6.35 0.02 -0.65
CA ALA A 33 5.88 1.42 -0.64
C ALA A 33 7.04 2.44 -0.58
N TRP A 34 8.19 2.04 -0.04
CA TRP A 34 9.38 2.87 0.15
C TRP A 34 10.45 2.67 -0.92
N THR A 35 10.29 1.68 -1.79
CA THR A 35 11.21 1.37 -2.90
C THR A 35 10.67 1.82 -4.26
N LEU A 36 9.36 1.96 -4.38
CA LEU A 36 8.68 2.47 -5.58
C LEU A 36 8.83 3.99 -5.70
N GLN A 37 8.30 4.54 -6.80
CA GLN A 37 8.28 5.98 -7.04
C GLN A 37 7.69 6.73 -5.82
N GLY A 38 8.23 7.90 -5.50
CA GLY A 38 7.88 8.64 -4.27
C GLY A 38 6.39 9.00 -4.10
N SER A 39 5.55 8.89 -5.13
CA SER A 39 4.09 8.96 -4.99
C SER A 39 3.55 7.86 -4.07
N TYR A 40 4.04 6.61 -4.21
CA TYR A 40 3.60 5.48 -3.39
C TYR A 40 3.90 5.72 -1.90
N GLY A 41 5.11 6.17 -1.59
CA GLY A 41 5.48 6.47 -0.21
C GLY A 41 4.63 7.59 0.41
N ARG A 42 4.34 8.66 -0.34
CA ARG A 42 3.46 9.73 0.16
C ARG A 42 2.04 9.24 0.37
N THR A 43 1.49 8.47 -0.56
CA THR A 43 0.15 7.89 -0.41
C THR A 43 0.08 6.94 0.78
N ALA A 44 1.06 6.03 0.91
CA ALA A 44 1.15 5.12 2.05
C ALA A 44 1.22 5.88 3.38
N MET A 45 2.01 6.95 3.46
CA MET A 45 2.09 7.79 4.65
C MET A 45 0.75 8.46 4.98
N SER A 46 0.07 9.06 4.00
CA SER A 46 -1.25 9.66 4.20
C SER A 46 -2.28 8.64 4.72
N LEU A 47 -2.24 7.39 4.21
CA LEU A 47 -3.14 6.32 4.66
C LEU A 47 -2.82 5.85 6.08
N LEU A 48 -1.53 5.77 6.45
CA LEU A 48 -1.08 5.44 7.80
C LEU A 48 -1.48 6.54 8.81
N GLU A 49 -1.28 7.81 8.46
CA GLU A 49 -1.68 8.95 9.28
C GLU A 49 -3.20 9.03 9.45
N GLY A 50 -3.95 8.63 8.42
CA GLY A 50 -5.41 8.50 8.47
C GLY A 50 -5.92 7.27 9.22
N GLY A 51 -5.03 6.35 9.63
CA GLY A 51 -5.42 5.10 10.29
C GLY A 51 -6.16 4.11 9.39
N LEU A 52 -6.07 4.27 8.07
CA LEU A 52 -6.73 3.40 7.08
C LEU A 52 -5.92 2.12 6.82
N ILE A 53 -4.61 2.17 7.06
CA ILE A 53 -3.68 1.03 7.05
C ILE A 53 -2.75 1.12 8.27
N SER A 54 -1.99 0.07 8.55
CA SER A 54 -1.09 0.03 9.72
C SER A 54 0.22 -0.71 9.45
N PHE A 55 1.25 -0.41 10.23
CA PHE A 55 2.46 -1.25 10.23
C PHE A 55 2.17 -2.59 10.92
N LYS A 56 2.68 -3.68 10.34
CA LYS A 56 2.61 -5.00 10.97
C LYS A 56 3.31 -4.99 12.32
N ALA A 57 2.56 -5.26 13.38
CA ALA A 57 3.13 -5.45 14.71
C ALA A 57 4.02 -6.70 14.72
N VAL A 58 5.30 -6.53 15.05
CA VAL A 58 6.20 -7.64 15.35
C VAL A 58 6.12 -7.90 16.85
N TYR A 59 5.46 -8.99 17.25
CA TYR A 59 5.55 -9.46 18.63
C TYR A 59 6.91 -10.12 18.83
N LEU A 60 7.76 -9.52 19.66
CA LEU A 60 8.97 -10.17 20.14
C LEU A 60 8.56 -11.30 21.08
N SER A 61 8.88 -12.55 20.71
CA SER A 61 8.68 -13.75 21.54
C SER A 61 9.86 -13.94 22.50
#